data_AF-A0A7W4YMC0-F1
#
_entry.id   AF-A0A7W4YMC0-F1
#
_cell.length_a   1.000
_cell.length_b   1.000
_cell.length_c   1.000
_cell.angle_alpha   90.00
_cell.angle_beta   90.00
_cell.angle_gamma   90.00
#
_symmetry.space_group_name_H-M   'P 1'
#
loop_
_entity.id
_entity.type
_entity.pdbx_description
1 polymer ?
#
loop_
_entity_poly.entity_id
_entity_poly.type
_entity_poly.pdbx_seq_one_letter_code
_entity_poly.pdbx_strand_id
1 'polypeptide(L)'
;MNNKEDSDALDELAEAEWRVGEEVTILVSGTTLALGIPGFGGEVYGRGAVVRVTIDTLTYRQDELEWIGNPDQQLRKWGVQRVARGRIELDPWDKKGDPIWEIHREQARQLAHSQADPRERARALAEVQRKFGSMPTSVSTDILPGQSSEARKLAEDDFARSQRPRAVISSS
;
A
#
# COMPACT_ATOMS: atom_id res chain seq x y z
N MET A 1 -16.98 20.16 28.42
CA MET A 1 -17.60 18.85 28.65
C MET A 1 -16.90 17.86 27.74
N ASN A 2 -16.21 16.90 28.36
CA ASN A 2 -15.74 15.58 27.89
C ASN A 2 -14.94 15.45 26.59
N ASN A 3 -13.65 15.83 26.63
CA ASN A 3 -12.62 15.28 25.71
C ASN A 3 -11.50 14.54 26.46
N LYS A 4 -11.64 14.32 27.77
CA LYS A 4 -10.60 13.72 28.62
C LYS A 4 -10.89 12.26 28.96
N GLU A 5 -12.16 11.86 29.00
CA GLU A 5 -12.57 10.48 29.31
C GLU A 5 -12.36 9.53 28.11
N ASP A 6 -12.39 10.03 26.87
CA ASP A 6 -12.13 9.20 25.68
C ASP A 6 -10.65 8.92 25.42
N SER A 7 -9.72 9.75 25.93
CA SER A 7 -8.28 9.46 25.80
C SER A 7 -7.79 8.45 26.84
N ASP A 8 -8.31 8.52 28.06
CA ASP A 8 -7.95 7.59 29.14
C ASP A 8 -8.40 6.15 28.83
N ALA A 9 -9.53 5.96 28.13
CA ALA A 9 -10.01 4.65 27.69
C ALA A 9 -9.15 4.02 26.58
N LEU A 10 -8.47 4.83 25.77
CA LEU A 10 -7.53 4.35 24.75
C LEU A 10 -6.16 4.01 25.36
N ASP A 11 -5.75 4.70 26.43
CA ASP A 11 -4.52 4.40 27.18
C ASP A 11 -4.65 3.12 28.03
N GLU A 12 -5.80 2.84 28.65
CA GLU A 12 -6.00 1.58 29.41
C GLU A 12 -5.92 0.32 28.54
N LEU A 13 -6.20 0.42 27.23
CA LEU A 13 -6.07 -0.68 26.29
C LEU A 13 -4.61 -0.90 25.81
N ALA A 14 -3.73 0.06 26.02
CA ALA A 14 -2.31 -0.04 25.65
C ALA A 14 -1.50 -0.88 26.65
N GLU A 15 -1.92 -0.95 27.92
CA GLU A 15 -1.19 -1.67 28.99
C GLU A 15 -1.67 -3.10 29.26
N ALA A 16 -2.80 -3.53 28.67
CA ALA A 16 -3.32 -4.88 28.90
C ALA A 16 -2.47 -5.96 28.18
N GLU A 17 -2.12 -7.04 28.88
CA GLU A 17 -1.40 -8.19 28.30
C GLU A 17 -2.15 -8.77 27.08
N TRP A 18 -1.43 -9.10 26.01
CA TRP A 18 -2.01 -9.64 24.77
C TRP A 18 -2.57 -11.05 24.99
N ARG A 19 -3.73 -11.33 24.38
CA ARG A 19 -4.39 -12.64 24.47
C ARG A 19 -4.60 -13.28 23.10
N VAL A 20 -4.65 -14.61 23.11
CA VAL A 20 -4.98 -15.38 21.90
C VAL A 20 -6.38 -15.03 21.45
N GLY A 21 -6.54 -14.78 20.15
CA GLY A 21 -7.81 -14.41 19.54
C GLY A 21 -8.12 -12.92 19.59
N GLU A 22 -7.28 -12.10 20.22
CA GLU A 22 -7.38 -10.65 20.07
C GLU A 22 -7.16 -10.25 18.62
N GLU A 23 -7.81 -9.16 18.23
CA GLU A 23 -7.80 -8.67 16.86
C GLU A 23 -6.87 -7.47 16.74
N VAL A 24 -6.26 -7.33 15.57
CA VAL A 24 -5.37 -6.24 15.20
C VAL A 24 -5.85 -5.69 13.87
N THR A 25 -6.16 -4.40 13.83
CA THR A 25 -6.60 -3.72 12.61
C THR A 25 -5.44 -2.98 11.96
N ILE A 26 -5.29 -3.18 10.65
CA ILE A 26 -4.30 -2.49 9.84
C ILE A 26 -4.88 -1.14 9.38
N LEU A 27 -4.28 -0.04 9.83
CA LEU A 27 -4.75 1.32 9.53
C LEU A 27 -4.22 1.85 8.20
N VAL A 28 -3.12 1.28 7.70
CA VAL A 28 -2.43 1.73 6.47
C VAL A 28 -2.10 0.52 5.59
N SER A 29 -2.34 0.65 4.29
CA SER A 29 -2.03 -0.38 3.28
C SER A 29 -0.52 -0.61 3.09
N GLY A 30 -0.16 -1.80 2.62
CA GLY A 30 1.24 -2.14 2.37
C GLY A 30 2.03 -2.32 3.67
N THR A 31 1.34 -2.62 4.77
CA THR A 31 1.97 -2.88 6.06
C THR A 31 2.33 -4.35 6.11
N THR A 32 3.62 -4.64 6.18
CA THR A 32 4.15 -5.99 6.31
C THR A 32 4.25 -6.36 7.77
N LEU A 33 3.58 -7.41 8.21
CA LEU A 33 3.69 -7.96 9.56
C LEU A 33 4.01 -9.46 9.51
N ALA A 34 4.81 -9.94 10.45
CA ALA A 34 5.17 -11.34 10.55
C ALA A 34 4.47 -12.01 11.74
N LEU A 35 3.13 -11.86 11.81
CA LEU A 35 2.29 -12.43 12.87
C LEU A 35 2.20 -13.96 12.71
N GLY A 36 3.16 -14.69 13.29
CA GLY A 36 3.23 -16.15 13.20
C GLY A 36 4.62 -16.72 13.53
N ILE A 37 4.87 -17.94 13.05
CA ILE A 37 6.11 -18.69 13.32
C ILE A 37 7.32 -18.03 12.63
N PRO A 38 8.47 -17.88 13.32
CA PRO A 38 9.71 -17.42 12.71
C PRO A 38 10.12 -18.25 11.50
N GLY A 39 10.48 -17.59 10.39
CA GLY A 39 10.93 -18.24 9.15
C GLY A 39 9.88 -18.30 8.05
N PHE A 40 8.61 -18.08 8.37
CA PHE A 40 7.58 -17.75 7.38
C PHE A 40 7.59 -16.23 7.21
N GLY A 41 7.83 -15.74 5.99
CA GLY A 41 8.01 -14.31 5.70
C GLY A 41 6.82 -13.45 6.14
N GLY A 42 7.05 -12.14 6.24
CA GLY A 42 5.98 -11.20 6.57
C GLY A 42 4.91 -11.15 5.48
N GLU A 43 3.65 -11.15 5.90
CA GLU A 43 2.51 -10.98 5.01
C GLU A 43 2.22 -9.48 4.83
N VAL A 44 1.86 -9.09 3.60
CA VAL A 44 1.52 -7.71 3.27
C VAL A 44 0.01 -7.53 3.41
N TYR A 45 -0.38 -6.70 4.38
CA TYR A 45 -1.79 -6.46 4.66
C TYR A 45 -2.30 -5.16 4.02
N GLY A 46 -3.57 -5.20 3.59
CA GLY A 46 -4.31 -4.02 3.15
C GLY A 46 -4.88 -3.22 4.33
N ARG A 47 -5.19 -1.94 4.11
CA ARG A 47 -5.91 -1.12 5.10
C ARG A 47 -7.29 -1.73 5.39
N GLY A 48 -7.65 -1.77 6.67
CA GLY A 48 -8.88 -2.38 7.17
C GLY A 48 -8.80 -3.90 7.30
N ALA A 49 -7.67 -4.53 6.96
CA ALA A 49 -7.46 -5.94 7.27
C ALA A 49 -7.46 -6.12 8.79
N VAL A 50 -8.14 -7.17 9.23
CA VAL A 50 -8.20 -7.58 10.64
C VAL A 50 -7.47 -8.91 10.75
N VAL A 51 -6.42 -8.92 11.57
CA VAL A 51 -5.60 -10.11 11.84
C VAL A 51 -5.83 -10.55 13.27
N ARG A 52 -5.88 -11.86 13.49
CA ARG A 52 -6.02 -12.43 14.83
C ARG A 52 -4.68 -12.81 15.41
N VAL A 53 -4.45 -12.45 16.66
CA VAL A 53 -3.29 -12.87 17.44
C VAL A 53 -3.41 -14.36 17.72
N THR A 54 -2.45 -15.15 17.22
CA THR A 54 -2.40 -16.60 17.44
C THR A 54 -1.47 -16.92 18.62
N ILE A 55 -1.48 -18.18 19.06
CA ILE A 55 -0.51 -18.68 20.05
C ILE A 55 0.93 -18.48 19.56
N ASP A 56 1.18 -18.70 18.26
CA ASP A 56 2.49 -18.51 17.67
C ASP A 56 2.91 -17.03 17.71
N THR A 57 1.98 -16.11 17.47
CA THR A 57 2.24 -14.67 17.61
C THR A 57 2.66 -14.32 19.04
N LEU A 58 1.93 -14.81 20.05
CA LEU A 58 2.30 -14.57 21.46
C LEU A 58 3.64 -15.19 21.84
N THR A 59 3.97 -16.34 21.26
CA THR A 59 5.17 -17.11 21.60
C THR A 59 6.43 -16.53 20.96
N TYR A 60 6.33 -16.03 19.73
CA TYR A 60 7.49 -15.70 18.91
C TYR A 60 7.59 -14.24 18.47
N ARG A 61 6.53 -13.45 18.67
CA ARG A 61 6.40 -12.07 18.14
C ARG A 61 5.94 -11.08 19.21
N GLN A 62 6.36 -11.28 20.46
CA GLN A 62 6.06 -10.34 21.54
C GLN A 62 6.60 -8.94 21.25
N ASP A 63 7.75 -8.85 20.58
CA ASP A 63 8.34 -7.60 20.11
C ASP A 63 7.42 -6.87 19.13
N GLU A 64 6.77 -7.59 18.21
CA GLU A 64 5.79 -6.99 17.31
C GLU A 64 4.55 -6.50 18.05
N LEU A 65 4.04 -7.31 18.97
CA LEU A 65 2.87 -6.99 19.77
C LEU A 65 3.09 -5.80 20.71
N GLU A 66 4.30 -5.64 21.25
CA GLU A 66 4.67 -4.50 22.11
C GLU A 66 4.51 -3.18 21.37
N TRP A 67 5.04 -3.06 20.14
CA TRP A 67 4.89 -1.82 19.38
C TRP A 67 3.50 -1.65 18.76
N ILE A 68 2.80 -2.74 18.44
CA ILE A 68 1.39 -2.68 17.99
C ILE A 68 0.51 -2.09 19.09
N GLY A 69 0.77 -2.43 20.35
CA GLY A 69 0.08 -1.87 21.51
C GLY A 69 0.47 -0.43 21.83
N ASN A 70 1.54 0.09 21.23
CA ASN A 70 2.09 1.41 21.53
C ASN A 70 1.96 2.39 20.34
N PRO A 71 0.85 3.14 20.23
CA PRO A 71 0.63 4.07 19.12
C PRO A 71 1.73 5.16 19.04
N ASP A 72 2.21 5.64 20.18
CA ASP A 72 3.27 6.66 20.24
C ASP A 72 4.58 6.17 19.63
N GLN A 73 4.94 4.91 19.85
CA GLN A 73 6.14 4.34 19.26
C GLN A 73 6.02 4.26 17.73
N GLN A 74 4.83 3.96 17.20
CA GLN A 74 4.57 3.98 15.76
C GLN A 74 4.66 5.40 15.18
N LEU A 75 4.10 6.39 15.88
CA LEU A 75 4.18 7.79 15.50
C LEU A 75 5.63 8.29 15.50
N ARG A 76 6.45 7.94 16.49
CA ARG A 76 7.88 8.29 16.52
C ARG A 76 8.67 7.65 15.38
N LYS A 77 8.35 6.39 15.03
CA LYS A 77 9.09 5.62 14.03
C LYS A 77 8.72 5.97 12.59
N TRP A 78 7.43 6.18 12.31
CA TRP A 78 6.92 6.35 10.95
C TRP A 78 6.16 7.66 10.72
N GLY A 79 5.95 8.48 11.75
CA GLY A 79 5.11 9.68 11.68
C GLY A 79 3.61 9.40 11.58
N VAL A 80 3.21 8.12 11.60
CA VAL A 80 1.82 7.67 11.46
C VAL A 80 1.62 6.34 12.19
N GLN A 81 0.45 6.16 12.80
CA GLN A 81 0.04 4.86 13.33
C GLN A 81 -0.38 3.95 12.18
N ARG A 82 0.27 2.80 12.05
CA ARG A 82 0.03 1.85 10.95
C ARG A 82 -0.90 0.72 11.36
N VAL A 83 -0.91 0.40 12.66
CA VAL A 83 -1.61 -0.75 13.22
C VAL A 83 -2.26 -0.35 14.54
N ALA A 84 -3.46 -0.85 14.80
CA ALA A 84 -4.14 -0.68 16.07
C ALA A 84 -4.56 -2.02 16.65
N ARG A 85 -4.51 -2.13 17.97
CA ARG A 85 -5.15 -3.21 18.72
C ARG A 85 -6.67 -3.08 18.63
N GLY A 86 -7.35 -4.21 18.55
CA GLY A 86 -8.80 -4.31 18.41
C GLY A 86 -9.28 -4.16 16.96
N ARG A 87 -10.59 -4.29 16.81
CA ARG A 87 -11.28 -4.06 15.53
C ARG A 87 -11.69 -2.60 15.42
N ILE A 88 -11.14 -1.90 14.44
CA ILE A 88 -11.49 -0.51 14.15
C ILE A 88 -12.20 -0.46 12.80
N GLU A 89 -13.40 0.11 12.78
CA GLU A 89 -14.07 0.46 11.53
C GLU A 89 -13.40 1.69 10.94
N LEU A 90 -12.85 1.55 9.73
CA LEU A 90 -12.18 2.63 9.03
C LEU A 90 -13.13 3.24 8.00
N ASP A 91 -13.17 4.57 7.98
CA ASP A 91 -13.91 5.29 6.95
C ASP A 91 -13.38 4.95 5.54
N PRO A 92 -14.27 4.77 4.56
CA PRO A 92 -13.89 4.55 3.18
C PRO A 92 -13.12 5.77 2.63
N TRP A 93 -11.91 5.51 2.14
CA TRP A 93 -10.90 6.42 1.55
C TRP A 93 -11.34 7.84 1.15
N ASP A 94 -10.80 8.86 1.82
CA ASP A 94 -11.19 10.27 1.62
C ASP A 94 -10.43 11.05 0.54
N LYS A 95 -9.27 10.59 0.03
CA LYS A 95 -8.45 11.40 -0.90
C LYS A 95 -8.25 10.76 -2.27
N LYS A 96 -9.07 11.20 -3.22
CA LYS A 96 -8.90 11.01 -4.66
C LYS A 96 -7.56 11.60 -5.12
N GLY A 97 -6.72 10.79 -5.79
CA GLY A 97 -5.41 11.20 -6.31
C GLY A 97 -4.19 10.70 -5.51
N ASP A 98 -4.40 9.95 -4.44
CA ASP A 98 -3.33 9.17 -3.80
C ASP A 98 -2.92 7.99 -4.72
N PRO A 99 -1.61 7.74 -4.95
CA PRO A 99 -1.14 6.58 -5.72
C PRO A 99 -1.78 5.25 -5.28
N ILE A 100 -2.11 5.09 -4.00
CA ILE A 100 -2.77 3.88 -3.48
C ILE A 100 -4.27 3.85 -3.80
N TRP A 101 -4.94 5.01 -3.80
CA TRP A 101 -6.33 5.12 -4.27
C TRP A 101 -6.44 4.67 -5.74
N GLU A 102 -5.44 5.02 -6.57
CA GLU A 102 -5.38 4.61 -7.97
C GLU A 102 -5.20 3.09 -8.13
N ILE A 103 -4.26 2.49 -7.39
CA ILE A 103 -4.01 1.04 -7.40
C ILE A 103 -5.27 0.27 -6.99
N HIS A 104 -5.92 0.66 -5.90
CA HIS A 104 -7.11 -0.03 -5.39
C HIS A 104 -8.33 0.15 -6.30
N ARG A 105 -8.50 1.34 -6.89
CA ARG A 105 -9.53 1.57 -7.92
C ARG A 105 -9.30 0.67 -9.12
N GLU A 106 -8.06 0.54 -9.58
CA GLU A 106 -7.72 -0.29 -10.74
C GLU A 106 -7.92 -1.78 -10.45
N GLN A 107 -7.53 -2.28 -9.27
CA GLN A 107 -7.82 -3.65 -8.84
C GLN A 107 -9.32 -3.94 -8.78
N ALA A 108 -10.11 -3.04 -8.17
CA ALA A 108 -11.56 -3.19 -8.09
C ALA A 108 -12.22 -3.17 -9.47
N ARG A 109 -11.69 -2.36 -10.39
CA ARG A 109 -12.11 -2.32 -11.79
C ARG A 109 -11.77 -3.63 -12.52
N GLN A 110 -10.57 -4.19 -12.32
CA GLN A 110 -10.17 -5.46 -12.91
C GLN A 110 -11.07 -6.62 -12.45
N LEU A 111 -11.40 -6.65 -11.15
CA LEU A 111 -12.36 -7.61 -10.60
C LEU A 111 -13.78 -7.42 -11.13
N ALA A 112 -14.20 -6.18 -11.39
CA ALA A 112 -15.49 -5.94 -12.05
C ALA A 112 -15.48 -6.49 -13.48
N HIS A 113 -14.39 -6.29 -14.23
CA HIS A 113 -14.26 -6.80 -15.60
C HIS A 113 -14.11 -8.32 -15.70
N SER A 114 -13.61 -8.99 -14.66
CA SER A 114 -13.51 -10.46 -14.64
C SER A 114 -14.87 -11.16 -14.48
N GLN A 115 -15.93 -10.43 -14.15
CA GLN A 115 -17.29 -10.99 -14.07
C GLN A 115 -17.78 -11.48 -15.44
N ALA A 116 -18.25 -12.72 -15.49
CA ALA A 116 -18.71 -13.36 -16.73
C ALA A 116 -20.06 -12.79 -17.20
N ASP A 117 -21.01 -12.54 -16.28
CA ASP A 117 -22.30 -11.94 -16.60
C ASP A 117 -22.16 -10.42 -16.88
N PRO A 118 -22.56 -9.94 -18.07
CA PRO A 118 -22.58 -8.52 -18.39
C PRO A 118 -23.37 -7.66 -17.39
N ARG A 119 -24.43 -8.18 -16.79
CA ARG A 119 -25.27 -7.43 -15.83
C ARG A 119 -24.57 -7.26 -14.49
N GLU A 120 -23.92 -8.30 -14.00
CA GLU A 120 -23.13 -8.25 -12.77
C GLU A 120 -21.88 -7.39 -12.94
N ARG A 121 -21.23 -7.48 -14.10
CA ARG A 121 -20.14 -6.58 -14.49
C ARG A 121 -20.57 -5.12 -14.44
N ALA A 122 -21.72 -4.78 -15.01
CA ALA A 122 -22.23 -3.41 -15.02
C ALA A 122 -22.53 -2.90 -13.60
N ARG A 123 -23.09 -3.75 -12.73
CA ARG A 123 -23.33 -3.41 -11.32
C ARG A 123 -22.01 -3.18 -10.57
N ALA A 124 -21.06 -4.10 -10.72
CA ALA A 124 -19.74 -3.98 -10.09
C ALA A 124 -19.00 -2.71 -10.54
N LEU A 125 -19.06 -2.36 -11.82
CA LEU A 125 -18.48 -1.10 -12.33
C LEU A 125 -19.18 0.14 -11.76
N ALA A 126 -20.49 0.11 -11.59
CA ALA A 126 -21.24 1.19 -10.96
C ALA A 126 -20.86 1.35 -9.47
N GLU A 127 -20.61 0.25 -8.77
CA GLU A 127 -20.12 0.29 -7.38
C GLU A 127 -18.70 0.85 -7.27
N VAL A 128 -17.80 0.48 -8.19
CA VAL A 128 -16.46 1.09 -8.28
C VAL A 128 -16.58 2.59 -8.50
N GLN A 129 -17.43 3.02 -9.44
CA GLN A 129 -17.67 4.45 -9.71
C GLN A 129 -18.25 5.19 -8.50
N ARG A 130 -19.17 4.56 -7.75
CA ARG A 130 -19.75 5.13 -6.53
C ARG A 130 -18.72 5.25 -5.40
N LYS A 131 -17.86 4.24 -5.24
CA LYS A 131 -16.91 4.14 -4.12
C LYS A 131 -15.67 5.01 -4.32
N PHE A 132 -15.15 5.08 -5.55
CA PHE A 132 -13.92 5.81 -5.83
C PHE A 132 -14.20 7.16 -6.50
N GLY A 133 -15.28 7.29 -7.27
CA GLY A 133 -15.56 8.49 -8.06
C GLY A 133 -14.90 8.50 -9.43
N SER A 134 -15.10 9.59 -10.18
CA SER A 134 -14.50 9.77 -11.51
C SER A 134 -12.97 9.83 -11.44
N MET A 135 -12.28 9.36 -12.48
CA MET A 135 -10.81 9.44 -12.53
C MET A 135 -10.36 10.91 -12.48
N PRO A 136 -9.32 11.27 -11.71
CA PRO A 136 -8.64 12.53 -11.96
C PRO A 136 -8.08 12.48 -13.38
N THR A 137 -8.46 13.43 -14.23
CA THR A 137 -7.78 13.64 -15.50
C THR A 137 -6.37 14.07 -15.17
N SER A 138 -5.39 13.22 -15.44
CA SER A 138 -3.98 13.57 -15.28
C SER A 138 -3.74 14.88 -16.01
N VAL A 139 -3.33 15.92 -15.28
CA VAL A 139 -2.77 17.12 -15.90
C VAL A 139 -1.50 16.63 -16.56
N SER A 140 -1.51 16.56 -17.89
CA SER A 140 -0.34 16.18 -18.68
C SER A 140 0.81 17.08 -18.26
N THR A 141 1.85 16.52 -17.65
CA THR A 141 3.08 17.25 -17.37
C THR A 141 3.56 17.84 -18.68
N ASP A 142 3.66 19.16 -18.76
CA ASP A 142 4.23 19.85 -19.90
C ASP A 142 5.61 19.24 -20.20
N ILE A 143 5.75 18.68 -21.41
CA ILE A 143 7.04 18.22 -21.91
C ILE A 143 7.89 19.48 -22.03
N LEU A 144 8.93 19.59 -21.19
CA LEU A 144 9.95 20.63 -21.31
C LEU A 144 10.40 20.75 -22.79
N PRO A 145 10.29 21.93 -23.43
CA PRO A 145 10.63 22.09 -24.83
C PRO A 145 12.12 21.78 -25.01
N GLY A 146 12.43 20.64 -25.62
CA GLY A 146 13.80 20.15 -25.81
C GLY A 146 13.97 18.64 -25.63
N GLN A 147 13.02 17.93 -25.02
CA GLN A 147 13.03 16.46 -24.91
C GLN A 147 12.10 15.77 -25.93
N SER A 148 12.07 16.26 -27.17
CA SER A 148 11.35 15.55 -28.23
C SER A 148 11.98 14.18 -28.49
N SER A 149 11.17 13.22 -28.92
CA SER A 149 11.62 11.87 -29.29
C SER A 149 12.75 11.88 -30.33
N GLU A 150 12.84 12.94 -31.12
CA GLU A 150 13.90 13.15 -32.11
C GLU A 150 15.28 13.36 -31.47
N ALA A 151 15.36 14.10 -30.35
CA ALA A 151 16.62 14.35 -29.66
C ALA A 151 17.21 13.07 -29.04
N ARG A 152 16.35 12.15 -28.56
CA ARG A 152 16.80 10.83 -28.07
C ARG A 152 17.30 9.95 -29.21
N LYS A 153 16.60 9.97 -30.35
CA LYS A 153 16.97 9.16 -31.52
C LYS A 153 18.32 9.57 -32.11
N LEU A 154 18.63 10.87 -32.10
CA LEU A 154 19.92 11.38 -32.56
C LEU A 154 21.09 10.94 -31.65
N ALA A 155 20.87 10.91 -30.33
CA ALA A 155 21.90 10.51 -29.36
C ALA A 155 22.21 9.01 -29.43
N GLU A 156 21.20 8.16 -29.67
CA GLU A 156 21.40 6.71 -29.87
C GLU A 156 22.17 6.39 -31.15
N ASP A 157 21.86 7.09 -32.25
CA ASP A 157 22.55 6.91 -33.53
C ASP A 157 24.05 7.28 -33.45
N ASP A 158 24.39 8.33 -32.70
CA ASP A 158 25.77 8.78 -32.54
C ASP A 158 26.59 7.80 -31.68
N PHE A 159 25.97 7.27 -30.62
CA PHE A 159 26.57 6.22 -29.80
C PHE A 159 26.84 4.94 -30.61
N ALA A 160 25.88 4.52 -31.45
CA ALA A 160 26.04 3.34 -32.30
C ALA A 160 27.17 3.47 -33.34
N ARG A 161 27.44 4.70 -33.83
CA ARG A 161 28.58 4.96 -34.73
C ARG A 161 29.93 4.88 -34.02
N SER A 162 30.00 5.32 -32.77
CA SER A 162 31.23 5.29 -31.97
C SER A 162 31.73 3.88 -31.61
N GLN A 163 30.83 2.89 -31.62
CA GLN A 163 31.11 1.51 -31.18
C GLN A 163 31.55 0.58 -32.33
N ARG A 164 31.64 1.04 -33.58
CA ARG A 164 32.07 0.18 -34.70
C ARG A 164 33.59 0.00 -34.68
N PRO A 165 34.12 -1.22 -34.48
CA PRO A 165 35.56 -1.46 -34.53
C PRO A 165 36.09 -1.23 -35.94
N ARG A 166 37.19 -0.48 -36.06
CA ARG A 166 37.93 -0.28 -37.31
C ARG A 166 38.49 -1.63 -37.77
N ALA A 167 38.01 -2.12 -38.92
CA ALA A 167 38.60 -3.29 -39.58
C ALA A 167 40.07 -2.99 -39.93
N VAL A 168 40.99 -3.71 -39.31
CA VAL A 168 42.41 -3.71 -39.66
C VAL A 168 42.55 -4.60 -40.89
N ILE A 169 42.75 -4.00 -42.05
CA ILE A 169 43.06 -4.72 -43.29
C ILE A 169 44.54 -5.13 -43.19
N SER A 170 44.82 -6.40 -42.92
CA SER A 170 46.18 -6.94 -43.06
C SER A 170 46.44 -7.28 -44.52
N SER A 171 47.31 -6.54 -45.19
CA SER A 171 47.84 -6.91 -46.50
C SER A 171 48.97 -7.94 -46.32
N SER A 172 48.82 -9.09 -46.97
CA SER A 172 49.88 -10.09 -47.19
C SER A 172 50.89 -9.63 -48.24
#